data_AF-A0A5E4DHY9-F1
#
_entry.id   AF-A0A5E4DHY9-F1
#
_cell.length_a   1.000
_cell.length_b   1.000
_cell.length_c   1.000
_cell.angle_alpha   90.00
_cell.angle_beta   90.00
_cell.angle_gamma   90.00
#
_symmetry.space_group_name_H-M   'P 1'
#
loop_
_entity.id
_entity.type
_entity.pdbx_description
1 polymer ?
#
loop_
_entity_poly.entity_id
_entity_poly.type
_entity_poly.pdbx_seq_one_letter_code
_entity_poly.pdbx_strand_id
1 'polypeptide(L)' 'ARQKPRTNYLELDRKNGSKLIIFVIGGITYSEMRCAYEVSQAHKSCEVII' A
#
# COMPACT_ATOMS: atom_id res chain seq x y z
N ALA A 1 22.79 13.21 -6.91
CA ALA A 1 21.52 12.67 -6.39
C ALA A 1 20.70 12.13 -7.55
N ARG A 2 20.53 10.80 -7.66
CA ARG A 2 19.87 10.16 -8.82
C ARG A 2 18.36 10.21 -8.63
N GLN A 3 17.68 11.15 -9.28
CA GLN A 3 16.22 11.19 -9.32
C GLN A 3 15.73 10.01 -10.17
N LYS A 4 15.02 9.07 -9.53
CA LYS A 4 14.43 7.89 -10.16
C LYS A 4 13.24 8.35 -11.03
N PRO A 5 13.09 7.85 -12.27
CA PRO A 5 12.03 8.29 -13.18
C PRO A 5 10.65 8.04 -12.54
N ARG A 6 9.81 9.09 -12.54
CA ARG A 6 8.39 8.99 -12.19
C ARG A 6 7.69 8.21 -13.30
N THR A 7 7.71 6.89 -13.20
CA THR A 7 6.92 6.01 -14.07
C THR A 7 5.44 6.36 -13.89
N ASN A 8 4.71 6.56 -14.99
CA ASN A 8 3.27 6.84 -15.00
C ASN A 8 2.49 5.72 -14.26
N TYR A 9 2.18 5.92 -12.98
CA TYR A 9 1.41 4.99 -12.13
C TYR A 9 -0.01 4.73 -12.68
N LEU A 10 -0.56 5.67 -13.45
CA LEU A 10 -1.95 5.64 -13.93
C LEU A 10 -2.26 4.48 -14.89
N GLU A 11 -1.26 3.95 -15.60
CA GLU A 11 -1.50 2.87 -16.59
C GLU A 11 -1.32 1.46 -16.00
N LEU A 12 -0.57 1.32 -14.89
CA LEU A 12 -0.39 0.04 -14.20
C LEU A 12 -1.54 -0.25 -13.21
N ASP A 13 -2.18 0.80 -12.66
CA ASP A 13 -3.27 0.73 -11.67
C ASP A 13 -4.62 0.25 -12.26
N ARG A 14 -4.77 0.24 -13.60
CA ARG A 14 -6.03 -0.20 -14.23
C ARG A 14 -6.28 -1.71 -14.14
N LYS A 15 -5.27 -2.50 -13.79
CA LYS A 15 -5.39 -3.97 -13.63
C LYS A 15 -5.05 -4.46 -12.23
N ASN A 16 -4.34 -3.65 -11.45
CA ASN A 16 -3.91 -3.97 -10.10
C ASN A 16 -4.62 -2.97 -9.18
N GLY A 17 -5.45 -3.45 -8.25
CA GLY A 17 -6.17 -2.59 -7.32
C GLY A 17 -5.26 -1.55 -6.65
N SER A 18 -5.84 -0.42 -6.26
CA SER A 18 -5.12 0.71 -5.67
C SER A 18 -4.30 0.25 -4.45
N LYS A 19 -3.01 0.57 -4.42
CA LYS A 19 -2.11 0.18 -3.33
C LYS A 19 -1.97 1.33 -2.32
N LEU A 20 -2.21 1.05 -1.05
CA LEU A 20 -2.01 1.99 0.05
C LEU A 20 -0.75 1.59 0.84
N ILE A 21 0.28 2.43 0.79
CA ILE A 21 1.54 2.21 1.51
C ILE A 21 1.59 3.13 2.72
N ILE A 22 1.72 2.57 3.91
CA ILE A 22 1.77 3.27 5.20
C ILE A 22 3.17 3.05 5.78
N PHE A 23 3.84 4.12 6.18
CA PHE A 23 5.13 4.03 6.87
C PHE A 23 5.01 4.75 8.22
N VAL A 24 5.05 3.98 9.31
CA VAL A 24 4.91 4.51 10.66
C VAL A 24 6.29 4.76 11.25
N ILE A 25 6.54 6.02 11.63
CA ILE A 25 7.77 6.41 12.33
C ILE A 25 7.63 6.01 13.79
N GLY A 26 8.56 5.21 14.31
CA GLY A 26 8.51 4.70 15.70
C GLY A 26 8.15 3.22 15.82
N GLY A 27 7.93 2.53 14.69
CA GLY A 27 7.60 1.12 14.64
C GLY A 27 6.09 0.89 14.58
N ILE A 28 5.72 -0.36 14.30
CA ILE A 28 4.34 -0.80 14.20
C ILE A 28 4.05 -1.86 15.25
N THR A 29 2.83 -1.88 15.72
CA THR A 29 2.30 -2.91 16.61
C THR A 29 1.71 -4.07 15.80
N TYR A 30 1.67 -5.27 16.39
CA TYR A 30 1.04 -6.43 15.76
C TYR A 30 -0.45 -6.22 15.46
N SER A 31 -1.13 -5.37 16.24
CA SER A 31 -2.51 -4.96 15.98
C SER A 31 -2.67 -4.17 14.68
N GLU A 32 -1.72 -3.27 14.37
CA GLU A 32 -1.76 -2.49 13.12
C GLU A 32 -1.54 -3.39 11.91
N MET A 33 -0.59 -4.32 12.01
CA MET A 33 -0.36 -5.32 10.95
C MET A 33 -1.60 -6.19 10.69
N ARG A 34 -2.29 -6.66 11.74
CA ARG A 34 -3.55 -7.41 11.59
C ARG A 34 -4.63 -6.58 10.92
N CYS A 35 -4.78 -5.32 11.32
CA CYS A 35 -5.74 -4.40 10.73
C CYS A 35 -5.51 -4.24 9.21
N ALA A 36 -4.26 -4.13 8.75
CA ALA A 36 -3.96 -4.10 7.31
C ALA A 36 -4.48 -5.33 6.56
N TYR A 37 -4.34 -6.52 7.14
CA TYR A 37 -4.84 -7.75 6.53
C TYR A 37 -6.36 -7.79 6.48
N GLU A 38 -7.03 -7.41 7.57
CA GLU A 38 -8.50 -7.34 7.64
C GLU A 38 -9.05 -6.36 6.59
N VAL A 39 -8.43 -5.19 6.47
CA VAL A 39 -8.84 -4.16 5.50
C VAL A 39 -8.55 -4.59 4.07
N SER A 40 -7.38 -5.18 3.80
CA SER A 40 -7.04 -5.70 2.47
C SER A 40 -7.94 -6.86 2.04
N GLN A 41 -8.41 -7.67 2.99
CA GLN A 41 -9.36 -8.74 2.71
C GLN A 41 -10.78 -8.21 2.46
N ALA A 42 -11.22 -7.23 3.24
CA ALA A 42 -12.52 -6.58 3.06
C ALA A 42 -12.59 -5.80 1.72
N HIS A 43 -11.47 -5.19 1.32
CA HIS A 43 -11.37 -4.39 0.10
C HIS A 43 -10.47 -5.06 -0.94
N LYS A 44 -11.04 -5.90 -1.80
CA LYS A 44 -10.30 -6.57 -2.90
C LYS A 44 -9.71 -5.62 -3.95
N SER A 45 -10.18 -4.37 -3.99
CA SER A 45 -9.66 -3.32 -4.86
C SER A 45 -8.55 -2.49 -4.21
N CYS A 46 -8.29 -2.67 -2.91
CA CYS A 46 -7.32 -1.87 -2.17
C CYS A 46 -6.36 -2.78 -1.37
N GLU A 47 -5.09 -2.78 -1.74
CA GLU A 47 -4.07 -3.56 -1.05
C GLU A 47 -3.31 -2.66 -0.06
N VAL A 48 -3.37 -2.98 1.23
CA VAL A 48 -2.70 -2.21 2.28
C VAL A 48 -1.36 -2.85 2.62
N ILE A 49 -0.31 -2.03 2.60
CA ILE A 49 1.06 -2.39 2.94
C ILE A 49 1.50 -1.46 4.06
N ILE A 50 1.79 -2.01 5.24
CA ILE A 50 2.24 -1.29 6.45
C ILE A 50 3.72 -1.58 6.68
#